data_AF-A0A6M0JC98-F1
#
_entry.id   AF-A0A6M0JC98-F1
#
_cell.length_a   1.000
_cell.length_b   1.000
_cell.length_c   1.000
_cell.angle_alpha   90.00
_cell.angle_beta   90.00
_cell.angle_gamma   90.00
#
_symmetry.space_group_name_H-M   'P 1'
#
loop_
_entity.id
_entity.type
_entity.pdbx_description
1 polymer ?
#
loop_
_entity_poly.entity_id
_entity_poly.type
_entity_poly.pdbx_seq_one_letter_code
_entity_poly.pdbx_strand_id
1 'polypeptide(L)' 'MTPIEILQEFNSCYLKIQAIAQDENWLLLIADKKIDPEAATHVGDILHYLGEAMGCVEEVVEIKFNQESK' A
#
# COMPACT_ATOMS: atom_id res chain seq x y z
N MET A 1 -16.75 -0.68 -11.81
CA MET A 1 -15.31 -0.55 -12.02
C MET A 1 -14.78 -1.82 -12.68
N THR A 2 -13.95 -1.68 -13.69
CA THR A 2 -13.12 -2.75 -14.25
C THR A 2 -11.99 -3.09 -13.29
N PRO A 3 -11.36 -4.29 -13.39
CA PRO A 3 -10.20 -4.64 -12.57
C PRO A 3 -9.07 -3.60 -12.61
N ILE A 4 -8.84 -2.97 -13.78
CA ILE A 4 -7.83 -1.92 -13.95
C ILE A 4 -8.21 -0.64 -13.19
N GLU A 5 -9.48 -0.25 -13.21
CA GLU A 5 -9.94 0.93 -12.45
C GLU A 5 -9.80 0.70 -10.94
N ILE A 6 -10.04 -0.52 -10.46
CA ILE A 6 -9.81 -0.88 -9.06
C ILE A 6 -8.33 -0.71 -8.70
N LEU A 7 -7.42 -1.27 -9.51
CA LEU A 7 -5.98 -1.15 -9.31
C LEU A 7 -5.48 0.30 -9.27
N GLN A 8 -5.98 1.13 -10.18
CA GLN A 8 -5.64 2.55 -10.22
C GLN A 8 -6.09 3.27 -8.94
N GLU A 9 -7.28 2.92 -8.42
CA GLU A 9 -7.77 3.48 -7.17
C GLU A 9 -6.92 3.03 -5.96
N PHE A 10 -6.52 1.75 -5.91
CA PHE A 10 -5.61 1.24 -4.88
C PHE A 10 -4.26 1.97 -4.91
N ASN A 11 -3.65 2.12 -6.09
CA ASN A 11 -2.40 2.85 -6.26
C ASN A 11 -2.54 4.32 -5.83
N SER A 12 -3.63 4.98 -6.22
CA SER A 12 -3.94 6.36 -5.85
C SER A 12 -4.08 6.52 -4.33
N CYS A 13 -4.78 5.59 -3.67
CA CYS A 13 -4.90 5.56 -2.21
C CYS A 13 -3.55 5.38 -1.53
N TYR A 14 -2.75 4.40 -2.00
CA TYR A 14 -1.42 4.12 -1.44
C TYR A 14 -0.53 5.37 -1.46
N LEU A 15 -0.44 6.06 -2.61
CA LEU A 15 0.39 7.26 -2.74
C LEU A 15 -0.05 8.40 -1.82
N LYS A 16 -1.37 8.61 -1.66
CA LYS A 16 -1.90 9.66 -0.77
C LYS A 16 -1.59 9.35 0.70
N ILE A 17 -1.75 8.09 1.11
CA ILE A 17 -1.48 7.67 2.49
C ILE A 17 0.03 7.71 2.78
N GLN A 18 0.85 7.33 1.80
CA GLN A 18 2.30 7.45 1.90
C GLN A 18 2.72 8.91 2.08
N ALA A 19 2.10 9.83 1.33
CA ALA A 19 2.35 11.27 1.48
C ALA A 19 1.99 11.76 2.90
N ILE A 20 0.86 11.32 3.47
CA ILE A 20 0.49 11.64 4.86
C ILE A 20 1.54 11.09 5.84
N ALA A 21 1.98 9.84 5.67
CA ALA A 21 2.98 9.22 6.53
C ALA A 21 4.33 9.94 6.53
N GLN A 22 4.64 10.67 5.46
CA GLN A 22 5.89 11.41 5.25
C GLN A 22 5.74 12.92 5.46
N ASP A 23 4.52 13.43 5.70
CA ASP A 23 4.27 14.85 5.86
C ASP A 23 4.80 15.36 7.21
N GLU A 24 5.67 16.37 7.18
CA GLU A 24 6.31 16.91 8.37
C GLU A 24 5.30 17.50 9.37
N ASN A 25 4.23 18.14 8.89
CA ASN A 25 3.20 18.69 9.77
C ASN A 25 2.41 17.57 10.45
N TRP A 26 2.11 16.49 9.72
CA TRP A 26 1.49 15.29 10.29
C TRP A 26 2.34 14.70 11.41
N LEU A 27 3.64 14.53 11.17
CA LEU A 27 4.58 14.02 12.18
C LEU A 27 4.69 14.95 13.40
N LEU A 28 4.66 16.27 13.19
CA LEU A 28 4.63 17.25 14.28
C LEU A 28 3.36 17.17 15.12
N LEU A 29 2.19 16.93 14.49
CA LEU A 29 0.92 16.76 15.23
C LEU A 29 0.98 15.54 16.16
N ILE A 30 1.63 14.45 15.74
CA ILE A 30 1.84 13.25 16.56
C ILE A 30 2.82 13.55 17.69
N ALA A 31 3.97 14.18 17.38
CA ALA A 31 4.99 14.53 18.38
C ALA A 31 4.45 15.46 19.47
N ASP A 32 3.62 16.43 19.08
CA ASP A 32 2.96 17.37 19.98
C ASP A 32 1.76 16.75 20.73
N LYS A 33 1.42 15.48 20.48
CA LYS A 33 0.22 14.81 21.01
C LYS A 33 -1.09 15.56 20.74
N LYS A 34 -1.14 16.29 19.62
CA LYS A 34 -2.35 16.99 19.14
C LYS A 34 -3.34 16.05 18.48
N ILE A 35 -2.87 14.88 18.07
CA ILE A 35 -3.69 13.75 17.59
C ILE A 35 -3.29 12.47 18.34
N ASP A 36 -4.05 11.41 18.11
CA ASP A 36 -3.78 10.10 18.69
C ASP A 36 -2.35 9.63 18.36
N PRO A 37 -1.52 9.26 19.37
CA PRO A 37 -0.20 8.70 19.14
C PRO A 37 -0.21 7.42 18.29
N GLU A 38 -1.31 6.65 18.29
CA GLU A 38 -1.47 5.45 17.47
C GLU A 38 -1.73 5.76 15.98
N ALA A 39 -1.98 7.03 15.63
CA ALA A 39 -2.22 7.43 14.25
C ALA A 39 -1.05 7.06 13.32
N ALA A 40 0.20 7.14 13.80
CA ALA A 40 1.38 6.70 13.05
C ALA A 40 1.33 5.20 12.75
N THR A 41 0.99 4.40 13.76
CA THR A 41 0.86 2.93 13.65
C THR A 41 -0.23 2.57 12.66
N HIS A 42 -1.42 3.14 12.79
CA HIS A 42 -2.54 2.83 11.90
C HIS A 42 -2.28 3.21 10.44
N VAL A 43 -1.63 4.36 10.19
CA VAL A 43 -1.22 4.75 8.83
C VAL A 43 -0.20 3.75 8.27
N GLY A 44 0.75 3.30 9.09
CA GLY A 44 1.70 2.25 8.73
C GLY A 44 1.02 0.93 8.38
N ASP A 45 0.05 0.49 9.19
CA ASP A 45 -0.71 -0.75 8.96
C ASP A 45 -1.50 -0.69 7.64
N ILE A 46 -2.14 0.45 7.35
CA ILE A 46 -2.87 0.61 6.08
C ILE A 46 -1.92 0.53 4.88
N LEU A 47 -0.75 1.17 4.96
CA LEU A 47 0.26 1.07 3.90
C LEU A 47 0.73 -0.37 3.71
N HIS A 48 0.95 -1.11 4.81
CA HIS A 48 1.31 -2.52 4.75
C HIS A 48 0.24 -3.35 4.03
N TYR A 49 -1.03 -3.28 4.45
CA TYR A 49 -2.11 -4.05 3.85
C TYR A 49 -2.41 -3.67 2.40
N LEU A 50 -2.33 -2.38 2.04
CA LEU A 50 -2.48 -1.94 0.66
C LEU A 50 -1.34 -2.47 -0.22
N GLY A 51 -0.11 -2.50 0.29
CA GLY A 51 1.03 -3.09 -0.39
C GLY A 51 0.85 -4.60 -0.63
N GLU A 52 0.38 -5.35 0.36
CA GLU A 52 0.07 -6.78 0.23
C GLU A 52 -1.05 -7.03 -0.80
N ALA A 53 -2.12 -6.24 -0.75
CA ALA A 53 -3.21 -6.33 -1.71
C ALA A 53 -2.73 -6.09 -3.14
N MET A 54 -1.92 -5.06 -3.37
CA MET A 54 -1.33 -4.79 -4.70
C MET A 54 -0.43 -5.93 -5.19
N GLY A 55 0.38 -6.52 -4.30
CA GLY A 55 1.22 -7.68 -4.63
C GLY A 55 0.43 -8.91 -5.05
N CYS A 56 -0.84 -9.02 -4.65
CA CYS A 56 -1.75 -10.09 -5.09
C CYS A 56 -2.40 -9.82 -6.45
N VAL A 57 -2.31 -8.58 -6.97
CA VAL A 57 -2.88 -8.19 -8.27
C VAL A 57 -1.80 -8.05 -9.35
N GLU A 58 -0.52 -8.11 -8.99
CA GLU A 58 0.52 -8.44 -9.97
C GLU A 58 0.20 -9.81 -10.59
N GLU A 59 0.32 -9.90 -11.92
CA GLU A 59 -0.02 -11.10 -12.67
C GLU A 59 0.75 -12.28 -12.07
N VAL A 60 0.06 -13.37 -11.68
CA VAL A 60 0.74 -14.62 -11.38
C VAL A 60 1.39 -15.08 -12.68
N VAL A 61 2.64 -14.68 -12.89
CA VAL A 61 3.47 -15.21 -13.96
C VAL A 61 3.80 -16.64 -13.54
N GLU A 62 2.90 -17.57 -13.84
CA GLU A 62 3.26 -18.98 -13.90
C GLU A 62 4.38 -19.08 -14.93
N ILE A 63 5.63 -19.13 -14.45
CA ILE A 63 6.75 -19.55 -15.26
C ILE A 63 6.44 -20.99 -15.64
N LYS A 64 5.86 -21.20 -16.82
CA LYS A 64 5.80 -22.50 -17.46
C LYS A 64 7.24 -22.92 -17.67
N PHE A 65 7.80 -23.66 -16.71
CA PHE A 65 8.94 -24.50 -17.00
C PHE A 65 8.44 -25.48 -18.06
N ASN A 66 8.81 -25.24 -19.32
CA ASN A 66 8.86 -26.30 -20.31
C ASN A 66 9.85 -27.33 -19.76
N GLN A 67 9.35 -28.25 -18.93
CA GLN A 67 9.98 -29.54 -18.76
C GLN A 67 9.79 -30.28 -20.08
N GLU A 68 10.51 -29.85 -21.11
CA GLU A 68 11.03 -30.78 -22.10
C GLU A 68 12.08 -31.61 -21.35
N SER A 69 11.60 -32.65 -20.67
CA SER A 69 12.45 -33.69 -20.11
C SER A 69 11.95 -35.04 -20.62
N LYS A 70 12.50 -35.35 -21.79
CA LYS A 70 12.63 -36.64 -22.49
C LYS A 70 11.41 -37.24 -23.17
#